data_AF-A0A7Y5IEK2-F1
#
_entry.id   AF-A0A7Y5IEK2-F1
#
_cell.length_a   1.000
_cell.length_b   1.000
_cell.length_c   1.000
_cell.angle_alpha   90.00
_cell.angle_beta   90.00
_cell.angle_gamma   90.00
#
_symmetry.space_group_name_H-M   'P 1'
#
loop_
_entity.id
_entity.type
_entity.pdbx_description
1 polymer ?
#
loop_
_entity_poly.entity_id
_entity_poly.type
_entity_poly.pdbx_seq_one_letter_code
_entity_poly.pdbx_strand_id
1 'polypeptide(L)'
;MPLSINIIDGSNYFKGLLLLIRKDRQVTESEMALMRRIGKSLGFEREFCDQAIRDILDNEYIEDTPPRFSSKEVAEKFVKDGLAIACSDQVCHPAEETWLRTVCILNGLDEQWFRVTKAQMLVQQHEHHAPVIEAEDIVVQYTGAADKNPA
;
A
#
# COMPACT_ATOMS: atom_id res chain seq x y z
N MET A 1 -19.17 -2.37 -2.75
CA MET A 1 -18.82 -3.63 -3.44
C MET A 1 -17.31 -3.72 -3.44
N PRO A 2 -16.72 -4.90 -3.18
CA PRO A 2 -15.27 -5.04 -3.15
C PRO A 2 -14.66 -4.73 -4.53
N LEU A 3 -13.51 -4.05 -4.54
CA LEU A 3 -12.78 -3.72 -5.76
C LEU A 3 -11.98 -4.94 -6.21
N SER A 4 -12.20 -5.39 -7.45
CA SER A 4 -11.46 -6.52 -7.99
C SER A 4 -10.26 -6.06 -8.80
N ILE A 5 -9.06 -6.56 -8.47
CA ILE A 5 -7.81 -6.17 -9.11
C ILE A 5 -7.07 -7.40 -9.65
N ASN A 6 -6.19 -7.21 -10.63
CA ASN A 6 -5.35 -8.30 -11.13
C ASN A 6 -4.17 -8.58 -10.18
N ILE A 7 -3.50 -9.72 -10.36
CA ILE A 7 -2.34 -10.14 -9.55
C ILE A 7 -1.19 -9.10 -9.59
N ILE A 8 -0.96 -8.48 -10.75
CA ILE A 8 0.13 -7.50 -10.92
C ILE A 8 -0.15 -6.25 -10.09
N ASP A 9 -1.37 -5.74 -10.09
CA ASP A 9 -1.76 -4.63 -9.22
C ASP A 9 -1.64 -5.00 -7.75
N GLY A 10 -2.07 -6.20 -7.33
CA GLY A 10 -1.93 -6.64 -5.93
C GLY A 10 -0.46 -6.73 -5.50
N SER A 11 0.41 -7.24 -6.38
CA SER A 11 1.85 -7.32 -6.15
C SER A 11 2.49 -5.93 -6.08
N ASN A 12 2.13 -5.04 -7.01
CA ASN A 12 2.59 -3.66 -7.03
C ASN A 12 2.09 -2.85 -5.83
N TYR A 13 0.90 -3.17 -5.33
CA TYR A 13 0.32 -2.55 -4.14
C TYR A 13 1.20 -2.84 -2.94
N PHE A 14 1.46 -4.12 -2.65
CA PHE A 14 2.28 -4.49 -1.51
C PHE A 14 3.73 -4.01 -1.66
N LYS A 15 4.33 -4.18 -2.85
CA LYS A 15 5.69 -3.68 -3.14
C LYS A 15 5.79 -2.17 -2.97
N GLY A 16 4.80 -1.41 -3.45
CA GLY A 16 4.80 0.04 -3.35
C GLY A 16 4.76 0.55 -1.92
N LEU A 17 4.07 -0.18 -1.02
CA LEU A 17 4.03 0.12 0.41
C LEU A 17 5.29 -0.32 1.14
N LEU A 18 5.92 -1.44 0.74
CA LEU A 18 7.27 -1.78 1.20
C LEU A 18 8.28 -0.68 0.86
N LEU A 19 8.20 -0.14 -0.35
CA LEU A 19 9.05 0.99 -0.75
C LEU A 19 8.70 2.29 -0.01
N LEU A 20 7.48 2.46 0.51
CA LEU A 20 7.09 3.61 1.32
C LEU A 20 7.77 3.55 2.70
N ILE A 21 7.57 2.47 3.46
CA ILE A 21 8.06 2.31 4.84
C ILE A 21 9.60 2.27 4.95
N ARG A 22 10.31 2.21 3.82
CA ARG A 22 11.78 2.27 3.81
C ARG A 22 12.32 3.69 3.67
N LYS A 23 11.47 4.69 3.34
CA LYS A 23 11.92 6.03 2.92
C LYS A 23 12.59 6.82 4.02
N ASP A 24 12.15 6.63 5.26
CA ASP A 24 12.71 7.22 6.47
C ASP A 24 13.81 6.35 7.10
N ARG A 25 14.05 5.15 6.54
CA ARG A 25 14.99 4.11 7.02
C ARG A 25 14.65 3.52 8.39
N GLN A 26 13.39 3.61 8.81
CA GLN A 26 12.94 3.05 10.08
C GLN A 26 11.54 2.47 9.93
N VAL A 27 11.39 1.16 10.14
CA VAL A 27 10.06 0.54 10.18
C VAL A 27 9.63 0.36 11.63
N THR A 28 8.55 1.05 12.02
CA THR A 28 7.94 0.97 13.35
C THR A 28 6.99 -0.22 13.48
N GLU A 29 6.71 -0.68 14.71
CA GLU A 29 5.76 -1.77 14.97
C GLU A 29 4.34 -1.46 14.45
N SER A 30 3.93 -0.19 14.47
CA SER A 30 2.64 0.26 13.93
C SER A 30 2.57 0.03 12.42
N GLU A 31 3.61 0.41 11.68
CA GLU A 31 3.69 0.18 10.24
C GLU A 31 3.78 -1.30 9.91
N MET A 32 4.56 -2.08 10.67
CA MET A 32 4.62 -3.54 10.52
C MET A 32 3.24 -4.17 10.68
N ALA A 33 2.47 -3.74 11.68
CA ALA A 33 1.12 -4.23 11.93
C ALA A 33 0.17 -3.91 10.76
N LEU A 34 0.26 -2.69 10.21
CA LEU A 34 -0.55 -2.29 9.04
C LEU A 34 -0.14 -3.05 7.78
N MET A 35 1.14 -3.20 7.53
CA MET A 35 1.66 -3.97 6.40
C MET A 35 1.22 -5.44 6.45
N ARG A 36 1.22 -6.06 7.64
CA ARG A 36 0.68 -7.41 7.83
C ARG A 36 -0.81 -7.50 7.52
N ARG A 37 -1.61 -6.50 7.95
CA ARG A 37 -3.04 -6.45 7.66
C ARG A 37 -3.28 -6.35 6.15
N ILE A 38 -2.59 -5.43 5.48
CA ILE A 38 -2.70 -5.22 4.03
C ILE A 38 -2.25 -6.46 3.26
N GLY A 39 -1.09 -7.01 3.60
CA GLY A 39 -0.57 -8.22 2.96
C GLY A 39 -1.54 -9.39 3.05
N LYS A 40 -2.13 -9.61 4.24
CA LYS A 40 -3.18 -10.62 4.44
C LYS A 40 -4.40 -10.38 3.55
N SER A 41 -4.89 -9.14 3.46
CA SER A 41 -6.06 -8.79 2.64
C SER A 41 -5.80 -8.99 1.14
N LEU A 42 -4.56 -8.80 0.69
CA LEU A 42 -4.15 -9.07 -0.69
C LEU A 42 -3.89 -10.56 -0.97
N GLY A 43 -3.94 -11.42 0.06
CA GLY A 43 -3.75 -12.87 -0.04
C GLY A 43 -2.29 -13.33 0.06
N PHE A 44 -1.38 -12.50 0.57
CA PHE A 44 -0.01 -12.91 0.85
C PHE A 44 0.09 -13.72 2.14
N GLU A 45 0.99 -14.70 2.13
CA GLU A 45 1.31 -15.47 3.32
C GLU A 45 1.97 -14.62 4.39
N ARG A 46 1.69 -14.95 5.65
CA ARG A 46 2.19 -14.17 6.78
C ARG A 46 3.71 -14.18 6.85
N GLU A 47 4.35 -15.35 6.70
CA GLU A 47 5.82 -15.42 6.74
C GLU A 47 6.46 -14.61 5.61
N PHE A 48 5.83 -14.60 4.43
CA PHE A 48 6.29 -13.76 3.32
C PHE A 48 6.23 -12.27 3.68
N CYS A 49 5.12 -11.81 4.25
CA CYS A 49 4.99 -10.40 4.66
C CYS A 49 6.05 -10.04 5.71
N ASP A 50 6.22 -10.88 6.73
CA ASP A 50 7.19 -10.67 7.81
C ASP A 50 8.63 -10.60 7.29
N GLN A 51 8.98 -11.49 6.36
CA GLN A 51 10.31 -11.50 5.75
C GLN A 51 10.53 -10.27 4.86
N ALA A 52 9.55 -9.94 4.01
CA ALA A 52 9.66 -8.80 3.10
C ALA A 52 9.80 -7.47 3.85
N ILE A 53 9.07 -7.27 4.95
CA ILE A 53 9.16 -6.06 5.78
C ILE A 53 10.53 -5.97 6.46
N ARG A 54 11.14 -7.08 6.88
CA ARG A 54 12.47 -7.09 7.50
C ARG A 54 13.57 -6.79 6.48
N ASP A 55 13.47 -7.40 5.30
CA ASP A 55 14.53 -7.32 4.29
C ASP A 55 14.52 -6.00 3.52
N ILE A 56 13.41 -5.24 3.54
CA ILE A 56 13.26 -4.05 2.67
C ILE A 56 14.27 -2.94 2.95
N LEU A 57 14.76 -2.86 4.20
CA LEU A 57 15.75 -1.87 4.62
C LEU A 57 17.15 -2.20 4.08
N ASP A 58 17.48 -3.49 3.99
CA ASP A 58 18.81 -3.97 3.61
C ASP A 58 18.90 -4.41 2.14
N ASN A 59 17.75 -4.48 1.45
CA ASN A 59 17.71 -4.91 0.06
C ASN A 59 18.13 -3.79 -0.90
N GLU A 60 19.41 -3.80 -1.26
CA GLU A 60 19.99 -2.86 -2.25
C GLU A 60 19.57 -3.14 -3.70
N TYR A 61 18.99 -4.32 -3.97
CA TYR A 61 18.62 -4.75 -5.33
C TYR A 61 17.21 -4.33 -5.73
N ILE A 62 16.40 -3.83 -4.80
CA ILE A 62 15.04 -3.38 -5.12
C ILE A 62 15.04 -1.93 -5.63
N GLU A 63 14.55 -1.78 -6.85
CA GLU A 63 14.38 -0.48 -7.49
C GLU A 63 13.29 0.35 -6.78
N ASP A 64 13.60 1.62 -6.52
CA ASP A 64 12.68 2.65 -6.01
C ASP A 64 11.73 3.17 -7.10
N THR A 65 11.04 2.26 -7.77
CA THR A 65 10.10 2.61 -8.84
C THR A 65 8.68 2.73 -8.25
N PRO A 66 8.04 3.91 -8.32
CA PRO A 66 6.67 4.09 -7.83
C PRO A 66 5.70 3.20 -8.64
N PRO A 67 4.72 2.55 -7.99
CA PRO A 67 3.79 1.67 -8.69
C PRO A 67 2.87 2.47 -9.62
N ARG A 68 2.68 1.91 -10.83
CA ARG A 68 1.60 2.32 -11.73
C ARG A 68 0.54 1.23 -11.70
N PHE A 69 -0.70 1.61 -11.48
CA PHE A 69 -1.84 0.70 -11.39
C PHE A 69 -2.64 0.68 -12.67
N SER A 70 -3.41 -0.40 -12.88
CA SER A 70 -4.30 -0.53 -14.03
C SER A 70 -5.47 0.46 -14.01
N SER A 71 -5.88 0.93 -12.83
CA SER A 71 -6.97 1.88 -12.67
C SER A 71 -6.68 2.95 -11.63
N LYS A 72 -7.31 4.10 -11.82
CA LYS A 72 -7.24 5.23 -10.89
C LYS A 72 -7.77 4.86 -9.51
N GLU A 73 -8.82 4.04 -9.44
CA GLU A 73 -9.44 3.62 -8.19
C GLU A 73 -8.47 2.80 -7.31
N VAL A 74 -7.65 1.92 -7.92
CA VAL A 74 -6.60 1.19 -7.19
C VAL A 74 -5.54 2.15 -6.65
N ALA A 75 -5.14 3.13 -7.46
CA ALA A 75 -4.18 4.15 -7.02
C ALA A 75 -4.73 5.00 -5.86
N GLU A 76 -6.01 5.36 -5.88
CA GLU A 76 -6.66 6.10 -4.80
C GLU A 76 -6.66 5.30 -3.49
N LYS A 77 -7.01 4.01 -3.54
CA LYS A 77 -6.92 3.11 -2.37
C LYS A 77 -5.50 2.97 -1.86
N PHE A 78 -4.54 2.75 -2.76
CA PHE A 78 -3.12 2.65 -2.43
C PHE A 78 -2.63 3.89 -1.68
N VAL A 79 -2.95 5.09 -2.17
CA VAL A 79 -2.47 6.33 -1.54
C VAL A 79 -3.10 6.53 -0.17
N LYS A 80 -4.38 6.18 0.02
CA LYS A 80 -5.02 6.23 1.34
C LYS A 80 -4.36 5.27 2.33
N ASP A 81 -4.10 4.02 1.93
CA ASP A 81 -3.38 3.07 2.78
C ASP A 81 -1.96 3.52 3.07
N GLY A 82 -1.28 4.09 2.08
CA GLY A 82 0.04 4.70 2.25
C GLY A 82 0.03 5.84 3.26
N LEU A 83 -0.96 6.73 3.21
CA LEU A 83 -1.14 7.79 4.21
C LEU A 83 -1.47 7.21 5.60
N ALA A 84 -2.25 6.13 5.68
CA ALA A 84 -2.56 5.47 6.95
C ALA A 84 -1.30 4.88 7.61
N ILE A 85 -0.36 4.37 6.80
CA ILE A 85 0.94 3.86 7.25
C ILE A 85 1.86 5.00 7.64
N ALA A 86 2.10 5.95 6.73
CA ALA A 86 3.03 7.06 6.93
C ALA A 86 2.61 7.99 8.08
N CYS A 87 1.32 8.07 8.40
CA CYS A 87 0.84 8.84 9.55
C CYS A 87 0.61 7.98 10.80
N SER A 88 1.00 6.69 10.81
CA SER A 88 0.63 5.76 11.89
C SER A 88 1.31 6.07 13.24
N ASP A 89 2.43 6.77 13.21
CA ASP A 89 3.19 7.25 14.38
C ASP A 89 2.91 8.74 14.69
N GLN A 90 1.88 9.32 14.07
CA GLN A 90 1.51 10.74 14.12
C GLN A 90 2.51 11.69 13.42
N VAL A 91 3.52 11.18 12.74
CA VAL A 91 4.53 11.97 12.03
C VAL A 91 4.68 11.47 10.59
N CYS A 92 3.99 12.12 9.66
CA CYS A 92 4.23 11.87 8.24
C CYS A 92 5.58 12.44 7.80
N HIS A 93 6.55 11.58 7.50
CA HIS A 93 7.87 12.03 7.12
C HIS A 93 7.86 12.66 5.71
N PRO A 94 8.64 13.73 5.45
CA PRO A 94 8.68 14.38 4.14
C PRO A 94 9.08 13.45 2.98
N ALA A 95 9.89 12.43 3.26
CA ALA A 95 10.34 11.45 2.26
C ALA A 95 9.20 10.53 1.81
N GLU A 96 8.36 10.10 2.75
CA GLU A 96 7.15 9.30 2.49
C GLU A 96 6.08 10.10 1.77
N GLU A 97 5.87 11.36 2.19
CA GLU A 97 4.93 12.25 1.52
C GLU A 97 5.36 12.49 0.07
N THR A 98 6.66 12.73 -0.15
CA THR A 98 7.21 12.91 -1.50
C THR A 98 7.00 11.65 -2.33
N TRP A 99 7.19 10.46 -1.75
CA TRP A 99 6.92 9.19 -2.41
C TRP A 99 5.45 9.03 -2.81
N LEU A 100 4.50 9.29 -1.90
CA LEU A 100 3.07 9.18 -2.21
C LEU A 100 2.65 10.18 -3.29
N ARG A 101 3.21 11.39 -3.28
CA ARG A 101 3.00 12.38 -4.35
C ARG A 101 3.49 11.89 -5.71
N THR A 102 4.64 11.21 -5.80
CA THR A 102 5.09 10.65 -7.09
C THR A 102 4.16 9.58 -7.61
N VAL A 103 3.59 8.75 -6.72
CA VAL A 103 2.57 7.77 -7.07
C VAL A 103 1.29 8.45 -7.56
N CYS A 104 0.83 9.52 -6.90
CA CYS A 104 -0.29 10.33 -7.36
C CYS A 104 -0.09 10.82 -8.79
N ILE A 105 1.03 11.49 -9.05
CA ILE A 105 1.36 12.05 -10.37
C ILE A 105 1.38 10.96 -11.44
N LEU A 106 2.03 9.83 -11.16
CA LEU A 106 2.17 8.72 -12.11
C LEU A 106 0.81 8.08 -12.48
N ASN A 107 -0.15 8.10 -11.57
CA ASN A 107 -1.47 7.50 -11.73
C ASN A 107 -2.58 8.51 -12.08
N GLY A 108 -2.23 9.78 -12.34
CA GLY A 108 -3.19 10.82 -12.72
C GLY A 108 -4.11 11.26 -11.56
N LEU A 109 -3.64 11.17 -10.32
CA LEU A 109 -4.29 11.76 -9.15
C LEU A 109 -3.84 13.20 -9.01
N ASP A 110 -4.79 14.08 -8.71
CA ASP A 110 -4.55 15.51 -8.62
C ASP A 110 -3.86 15.88 -7.28
N GLU A 111 -3.03 16.92 -7.31
CA GLU A 111 -2.33 17.43 -6.12
C GLU A 111 -3.31 17.97 -5.06
N GLN A 112 -4.41 18.61 -5.47
CA GLN A 112 -5.44 19.07 -4.56
C GLN A 112 -6.17 17.88 -3.91
N TRP A 113 -6.42 16.82 -4.69
CA TRP A 113 -6.97 15.58 -4.14
C TRP A 113 -6.07 15.02 -3.04
N PHE A 114 -4.75 14.92 -3.30
CA PHE A 114 -3.79 14.43 -2.31
C PHE A 114 -3.81 15.26 -1.01
N ARG A 115 -3.81 16.59 -1.12
CA ARG A 115 -3.87 17.50 0.04
C ARG A 115 -5.14 17.30 0.87
N VAL A 116 -6.29 17.20 0.20
CA VAL A 116 -7.59 17.00 0.87
C VAL A 116 -7.63 15.64 1.55
N THR A 117 -7.19 14.58 0.87
CA THR A 117 -7.14 13.22 1.43
C THR A 117 -6.21 13.15 2.64
N LYS A 118 -5.02 13.75 2.57
CA LYS A 118 -4.09 13.83 3.70
C LYS A 118 -4.73 14.56 4.90
N ALA A 119 -5.36 15.71 4.67
CA ALA A 119 -6.02 16.46 5.74
C ALA A 119 -7.17 15.66 6.38
N GLN A 120 -7.98 14.96 5.58
CA GLN A 120 -9.05 14.10 6.07
C GLN A 120 -8.50 12.94 6.92
N MET A 121 -7.40 12.31 6.49
CA MET A 121 -6.80 11.19 7.23
C MET A 121 -6.29 11.64 8.60
N LEU A 122 -5.64 12.80 8.68
CA LEU A 122 -5.18 13.36 9.95
C LEU A 122 -6.36 13.66 10.90
N VAL A 123 -7.50 14.14 10.40
CA VAL A 123 -8.69 14.33 11.23
C VAL A 123 -9.26 12.99 11.71
N GLN A 124 -9.35 11.99 10.82
CA GLN A 124 -9.92 10.67 11.16
C GLN A 124 -9.08 9.90 12.18
N GLN A 125 -7.74 10.03 12.15
CA GLN A 125 -6.88 9.40 13.16
C GLN A 125 -7.10 9.96 14.57
N HIS A 126 -7.56 11.21 14.70
CA HIS A 126 -7.92 11.77 16.00
C HIS A 126 -9.26 11.23 16.52
N GLU A 127 -10.17 10.80 15.64
CA GLU A 127 -11.51 10.33 16.00
C GLU A 127 -11.61 8.80 16.15
N HIS A 128 -10.82 8.05 15.38
CA HIS A 128 -10.85 6.59 15.34
C HIS A 128 -9.64 5.96 16.05
N HIS A 129 -9.89 4.94 16.88
CA HIS A 129 -8.83 4.18 17.58
C HIS A 129 -7.99 3.28 16.66
N ALA A 130 -8.44 2.98 15.44
CA ALA A 130 -7.71 2.14 14.49
C ALA A 130 -7.81 2.71 13.06
N PRO A 131 -6.69 2.73 12.30
CA PRO A 131 -6.68 3.18 10.92
C PRO A 131 -7.51 2.26 10.02
N VAL A 132 -8.32 2.89 9.16
CA VAL A 132 -9.10 2.25 8.09
C VAL A 132 -8.14 1.82 6.97
N ILE A 133 -8.27 0.59 6.50
CA ILE A 133 -7.42 0.00 5.47
C ILE A 133 -8.27 -0.35 4.25
N GLU A 134 -8.05 0.37 3.16
CA GLU A 134 -8.76 0.24 1.89
C GLU A 134 -8.49 -1.11 1.21
N ALA A 135 -7.31 -1.72 1.46
CA ALA A 135 -6.97 -3.05 0.99
C ALA A 135 -7.89 -4.15 1.54
N GLU A 136 -8.59 -3.94 2.67
CA GLU A 136 -9.57 -4.91 3.20
C GLU A 136 -10.79 -5.06 2.27
N ASP A 137 -11.06 -4.07 1.42
CA ASP A 137 -12.11 -4.09 0.40
C ASP A 137 -11.62 -4.55 -0.99
N ILE A 138 -10.38 -5.03 -1.11
CA ILE A 138 -9.79 -5.47 -2.38
C ILE A 138 -9.87 -6.99 -2.52
N VAL A 139 -10.24 -7.47 -3.71
CA VAL A 139 -10.22 -8.88 -4.08
C VAL A 139 -9.27 -9.09 -5.27
N VAL A 140 -8.15 -9.77 -5.03
CA VAL A 140 -7.17 -10.10 -6.07
C VAL A 140 -7.67 -11.28 -6.91
N GLN A 141 -7.78 -11.08 -8.22
CA GLN A 141 -8.12 -12.12 -9.17
C GLN A 141 -6.88 -12.92 -9.54
N TYR A 142 -6.76 -14.11 -8.97
CA TYR A 142 -5.78 -15.09 -9.40
C TYR A 142 -6.34 -15.79 -10.64
N THR A 143 -5.98 -15.33 -11.85
CA THR A 143 -6.32 -16.07 -13.07
C THR A 143 -5.60 -17.41 -13.04
N GLY A 144 -6.34 -18.47 -12.69
CA GLY A 144 -5.83 -19.83 -12.74
C GLY A 144 -5.55 -20.25 -14.17
N ALA A 145 -4.27 -20.38 -14.53
CA ALA A 145 -3.87 -21.36 -15.53
C ALA A 145 -3.96 -22.76 -14.92
N ALA A 146 -5.18 -23.22 -14.61
CA ALA A 146 -5.44 -24.59 -14.17
C ALA A 146 -6.93 -24.92 -14.33
N ASP A 147 -7.43 -24.83 -15.56
CA ASP A 147 -8.63 -25.57 -15.96
C ASP A 147 -8.41 -26.20 -17.33
N LYS A 148 -7.50 -27.18 -17.35
CA LYS A 148 -7.39 -28.19 -18.40
C LYS A 148 -7.13 -29.53 -17.76
N ASN A 149 -8.19 -30.11 -17.18
CA ASN A 149 -8.26 -31.55 -17.06
C ASN A 149 -9.47 -32.03 -17.87
N PRO A 150 -9.30 -32.32 -19.17
CA PRO A 150 -10.32 -33.08 -19.89
C PRO A 150 -10.21 -34.55 -19.48
N ALA A 151 -11.33 -35.05 -18.93
CA ALA A 151 -11.78 -36.44 -18.84
C ALA A 151 -10.83 -37.50 -18.25
#